data_AF-A0A662ULJ9-F1
#
_entry.id   AF-A0A662ULJ9-F1
#
_cell.length_a   1.000
_cell.length_b   1.000
_cell.length_c   1.000
_cell.angle_alpha   90.00
_cell.angle_beta   90.00
_cell.angle_gamma   90.00
#
_symmetry.space_group_name_H-M   'P 1'
#
loop_
_entity.id
_entity.type
_entity.pdbx_description
1 polymer ?
#
loop_
_entity_poly.entity_id
_entity_poly.type
_entity_poly.pdbx_seq_one_letter_code
_entity_poly.pdbx_strand_id
1 'polypeptide(L)'
;MNENLIPQNFYISFSILSLGVYVKKFFGEGKQKIKKYDKLDIKYIAGFFDADGHCSISFVRPNSVKIEIGWCNNYQDILIKIREFFNNYGKMFVIVNDDERRKRPSYRYKIWRMNEVKEILQKMLPYLHIKRRQAELILEFIKSRTNHKKIRTPYTDYELKIIEELKKEHIKLRGERIYGRKIKK
;
A
#
# COMPACT_ATOMS: atom_id res chain seq x y z
N MET A 1 -41.33 4.37 18.03
CA MET A 1 -40.60 5.44 18.72
C MET A 1 -39.49 4.78 19.52
N ASN A 2 -38.19 4.90 19.25
CA ASN A 2 -37.37 5.79 18.40
C ASN A 2 -36.21 4.91 17.89
N GLU A 3 -35.96 4.74 16.60
CA GLU A 3 -35.21 5.63 15.70
C GLU A 3 -34.10 6.43 16.38
N ASN A 4 -32.84 6.04 16.12
CA ASN A 4 -31.82 7.00 15.71
C ASN A 4 -30.71 6.31 14.91
N LEU A 5 -30.73 6.65 13.63
CA LEU A 5 -29.82 6.27 12.57
C LEU A 5 -28.40 6.78 12.87
N ILE A 6 -27.39 5.96 12.62
CA ILE A 6 -25.99 6.42 12.53
C ILE A 6 -25.83 7.08 11.15
N PRO A 7 -25.54 8.39 11.05
CA PRO A 7 -25.43 9.03 9.76
C PRO A 7 -24.16 8.58 9.03
N GLN A 8 -24.35 8.26 7.75
CA GLN A 8 -23.31 8.21 6.73
C GLN A 8 -22.65 9.58 6.56
N ASN A 9 -21.35 9.57 6.26
CA ASN A 9 -20.48 10.72 5.95
C ASN A 9 -20.11 11.61 7.13
N PHE A 10 -18.86 11.50 7.57
CA PHE A 10 -18.23 12.54 8.37
C PHE A 10 -16.84 12.86 7.80
N TYR A 11 -16.84 13.78 6.83
CA TYR A 11 -15.66 14.59 6.51
C TYR A 11 -15.46 15.56 7.67
N ILE A 12 -14.28 15.58 8.28
CA ILE A 12 -13.92 16.66 9.20
C ILE A 12 -12.60 17.26 8.75
N SER A 13 -12.66 18.51 8.32
CA SER A 13 -11.52 19.42 8.33
C SER A 13 -11.19 19.73 9.78
N PHE A 14 -10.09 19.20 10.29
CA PHE A 14 -9.66 19.50 11.66
C PHE A 14 -8.61 20.60 11.66
N SER A 15 -8.91 21.69 12.38
CA SER A 15 -7.93 22.68 12.79
C SER A 15 -6.93 22.05 13.77
N ILE A 16 -5.68 22.52 13.70
CA ILE A 16 -4.48 21.94 14.32
C ILE A 16 -4.60 21.75 15.84
N LEU A 17 -5.49 22.49 16.50
CA LEU A 17 -5.65 22.49 17.96
C LEU A 17 -6.47 21.32 18.52
N SER A 18 -7.44 20.75 17.80
CA SER A 18 -8.25 19.65 18.34
C SER A 18 -7.62 18.26 18.16
N LEU A 19 -6.58 18.16 17.32
CA LEU A 19 -5.86 16.91 17.06
C LEU A 19 -5.06 16.44 18.29
N GLY A 20 -4.53 17.38 19.08
CA GLY A 20 -3.66 17.08 20.22
C GLY A 20 -4.35 16.34 21.37
N VAL A 21 -5.66 16.56 21.55
CA VAL A 21 -6.43 15.96 22.66
C VAL A 21 -6.96 14.58 22.30
N TYR A 22 -7.41 14.37 21.05
CA TYR A 22 -7.97 13.08 20.63
C TYR A 22 -6.89 12.00 20.43
N VAL A 23 -5.68 12.39 20.03
CA VAL A 23 -4.54 11.46 19.85
C VAL A 23 -4.09 10.88 21.19
N LYS A 24 -4.10 11.66 22.29
CA LYS A 24 -3.70 11.15 23.61
C LYS A 24 -4.61 10.05 24.16
N LYS A 25 -5.89 10.01 23.76
CA LYS A 25 -6.85 9.07 24.35
C LYS A 25 -6.73 7.63 23.80
N PHE A 26 -6.05 7.44 22.67
CA PHE A 26 -5.93 6.13 22.02
C PHE A 26 -4.51 5.55 21.98
N PHE A 27 -3.47 6.37 22.19
CA PHE A 27 -2.07 5.91 22.11
C PHE A 27 -1.43 5.87 23.49
N GLY A 28 -1.21 4.66 24.01
CA GLY A 28 -0.44 4.44 25.24
C GLY A 28 0.97 5.04 25.15
N GLU A 29 1.49 5.45 26.30
CA GLU A 29 2.79 6.12 26.48
C GLU A 29 3.98 5.17 26.22
N GLY A 30 4.15 4.70 24.99
CA GLY A 30 5.34 3.98 24.57
C GLY A 30 6.44 4.96 24.17
N LYS A 31 7.25 5.46 25.12
CA LYS A 31 8.50 6.18 24.82
C LYS A 31 9.52 5.20 24.22
N GLN A 32 9.42 4.90 22.92
CA GLN A 32 10.49 4.18 22.22
C GLN A 32 11.66 5.14 22.00
N LYS A 33 12.84 4.78 22.50
CA LYS A 33 14.11 5.48 22.21
C LYS A 33 14.42 5.31 20.72
N ILE A 34 14.26 6.38 19.95
CA ILE A 34 14.48 6.42 18.51
C ILE A 34 15.99 6.46 18.25
N LYS A 35 16.54 5.49 17.51
CA LYS A 35 17.80 5.71 16.79
C LYS A 35 17.53 6.71 15.68
N LYS A 36 18.20 7.86 15.74
CA LYS A 36 18.09 8.96 14.78
C LYS A 36 18.69 8.51 13.43
N TYR A 37 17.88 7.91 12.56
CA TYR A 37 18.26 7.71 11.16
C TYR A 37 18.22 9.08 10.48
N ASP A 38 19.38 9.73 10.41
CA ASP A 38 19.49 11.13 10.01
C ASP A 38 19.21 11.39 8.52
N LYS A 39 19.23 10.36 7.66
CA LYS A 39 18.77 10.47 6.25
C LYS A 39 18.14 9.16 5.77
N LEU A 40 16.93 9.26 5.24
CA LEU A 40 16.32 8.21 4.42
C LEU A 40 16.88 8.35 3.00
N ASP A 41 17.31 7.26 2.38
CA ASP A 41 17.69 7.25 0.97
C ASP A 41 16.87 6.22 0.19
N ILE A 42 16.91 6.34 -1.14
CA ILE A 42 16.12 5.48 -2.03
C ILE A 42 16.53 4.00 -1.95
N LYS A 43 17.80 3.71 -1.63
CA LYS A 43 18.31 2.34 -1.51
C LYS A 43 17.74 1.65 -0.27
N TYR A 44 17.71 2.36 0.86
CA TYR A 44 17.06 1.91 2.09
C TYR A 44 15.57 1.68 1.86
N ILE A 45 14.88 2.63 1.22
CA ILE A 45 13.43 2.51 0.95
C ILE A 45 13.14 1.31 0.05
N ALA A 46 13.97 1.06 -0.97
CA ALA A 46 13.83 -0.11 -1.84
C ALA A 46 14.03 -1.43 -1.08
N GLY A 47 15.06 -1.52 -0.23
CA GLY A 47 15.26 -2.70 0.63
C GLY A 47 14.10 -2.91 1.62
N PHE A 48 13.57 -1.83 2.19
CA PHE A 48 12.39 -1.87 3.05
C PHE A 48 11.12 -2.27 2.28
N PHE A 49 10.99 -1.83 1.02
CA PHE A 49 9.92 -2.24 0.13
C PHE A 49 10.01 -3.74 -0.21
N ASP A 50 11.20 -4.30 -0.39
CA ASP A 50 11.38 -5.74 -0.58
C ASP A 50 10.94 -6.57 0.63
N ALA A 51 11.13 -6.05 1.85
CA ALA A 51 10.72 -6.72 3.09
C ALA A 51 9.22 -6.56 3.38
N ASP A 52 8.75 -5.32 3.53
CA ASP A 52 7.41 -5.00 4.07
C ASP A 52 6.47 -4.34 3.04
N GLY A 53 6.97 -4.16 1.82
CA GLY A 53 6.22 -3.55 0.74
C GLY A 53 5.34 -4.53 -0.03
N HIS A 54 4.37 -3.98 -0.73
CA HIS A 54 3.57 -4.69 -1.72
C HIS A 54 3.42 -3.85 -2.99
N CYS A 55 3.23 -4.54 -4.09
CA CYS A 55 2.74 -3.97 -5.33
C CYS A 55 1.71 -4.93 -5.94
N SER A 56 0.71 -4.44 -6.65
CA SER A 56 -0.30 -5.29 -7.28
C SER A 56 -1.03 -4.59 -8.42
N ILE A 57 -1.57 -5.41 -9.32
CA ILE A 57 -2.63 -5.03 -10.26
C ILE A 57 -3.81 -5.97 -9.98
N SER A 58 -4.98 -5.42 -9.75
CA SER A 58 -6.16 -6.21 -9.38
C SER A 58 -7.42 -5.66 -10.03
N PHE A 59 -8.25 -6.55 -10.58
CA PHE A 59 -9.57 -6.18 -11.09
C PHE A 59 -10.45 -5.72 -9.93
N VAL A 60 -10.97 -4.50 -10.03
CA VAL A 60 -12.01 -3.96 -9.14
C VAL A 60 -13.41 -4.10 -9.75
N ARG A 61 -13.47 -4.21 -11.08
CA ARG A 61 -14.65 -4.55 -11.90
C ARG A 61 -14.17 -5.37 -13.11
N PRO A 62 -15.05 -6.06 -13.85
CA PRO A 62 -14.63 -6.88 -14.99
C PRO A 62 -13.71 -6.17 -15.99
N ASN A 63 -13.97 -4.88 -16.26
CA ASN A 63 -13.19 -4.06 -17.20
C ASN A 63 -12.39 -2.94 -16.53
N SER A 64 -12.06 -3.09 -15.25
CA SER A 64 -11.33 -2.06 -14.50
C SER A 64 -10.35 -2.67 -13.52
N VAL A 65 -9.07 -2.40 -13.73
CA VAL A 65 -7.99 -2.73 -12.81
C VAL A 65 -7.59 -1.53 -11.96
N LYS A 66 -7.13 -1.84 -10.76
CA LYS A 66 -6.46 -0.92 -9.84
C LYS A 66 -5.01 -1.33 -9.72
N ILE A 67 -4.11 -0.38 -9.89
CA ILE A 67 -2.68 -0.51 -9.54
C ILE A 67 -2.52 0.02 -8.12
N GLU A 68 -1.76 -0.68 -7.28
CA GLU A 68 -1.43 -0.23 -5.94
C GLU A 68 -0.01 -0.63 -5.58
N ILE A 69 0.74 0.28 -4.96
CA ILE A 69 1.96 -0.04 -4.21
C ILE A 69 1.83 0.49 -2.79
N GLY A 70 2.58 -0.06 -1.86
CA GLY A 70 2.55 0.42 -0.49
C GLY A 70 3.41 -0.37 0.47
N TRP A 71 3.27 -0.03 1.74
CA TRP A 71 3.91 -0.69 2.87
C TRP A 71 2.87 -0.97 3.95
N CYS A 72 3.09 -2.03 4.72
CA CYS A 72 2.31 -2.33 5.92
C CYS A 72 3.28 -2.57 7.07
N ASN A 73 3.22 -1.76 8.13
CA ASN A 73 4.16 -1.88 9.25
C ASN A 73 3.48 -1.42 10.57
N ASN A 74 3.95 -1.92 11.71
CA ASN A 74 3.44 -1.55 13.04
C ASN A 74 4.09 -0.27 13.60
N TYR A 75 5.13 0.25 12.95
CA TYR A 75 5.80 1.50 13.28
C TYR A 75 5.36 2.58 12.29
N GLN A 76 4.53 3.53 12.74
CA GLN A 76 3.96 4.56 11.86
C GLN A 76 5.03 5.55 11.36
N ASP A 77 5.99 5.91 12.19
CA ASP A 77 6.96 6.97 11.92
C ASP A 77 7.79 6.71 10.66
N ILE A 78 8.19 5.45 10.42
CA ILE A 78 8.93 5.11 9.20
C ILE A 78 8.07 5.28 7.95
N LEU A 79 6.77 4.98 8.02
CA LEU A 79 5.85 5.16 6.90
C LEU A 79 5.58 6.65 6.63
N ILE A 80 5.51 7.48 7.67
CA ILE A 80 5.43 8.94 7.53
C ILE A 80 6.66 9.48 6.80
N LYS A 81 7.87 9.07 7.23
CA LYS A 81 9.13 9.49 6.58
C LYS A 81 9.22 9.05 5.11
N ILE A 82 8.79 7.82 4.80
CA ILE A 82 8.74 7.34 3.40
C ILE A 82 7.75 8.18 2.57
N ARG A 83 6.59 8.51 3.14
CA ARG A 83 5.59 9.35 2.48
C ARG A 83 6.13 10.77 2.22
N GLU A 84 6.80 11.36 3.20
CA GLU A 84 7.44 12.68 3.07
C GLU A 84 8.52 12.65 1.98
N PHE A 85 9.35 11.59 1.94
CA PHE A 85 10.36 11.39 0.90
C PHE A 85 9.77 11.36 -0.51
N PHE A 86 8.55 10.83 -0.68
CA PHE A 86 7.81 10.82 -1.94
C PHE A 86 6.76 11.94 -2.06
N ASN A 87 7.09 13.15 -1.59
CA ASN A 87 6.25 14.34 -1.78
C ASN A 87 4.80 14.17 -1.32
N ASN A 88 4.59 13.39 -0.26
CA ASN A 88 3.28 13.13 0.32
C ASN A 88 2.26 12.42 -0.59
N TYR A 89 2.74 11.71 -1.63
CA TYR A 89 1.90 10.88 -2.50
C TYR A 89 1.09 9.83 -1.72
N GLY A 90 -0.01 9.35 -2.31
CA GLY A 90 -0.87 8.34 -1.69
C GLY A 90 -1.54 8.76 -0.38
N LYS A 91 -1.96 7.77 0.43
CA LYS A 91 -2.61 7.97 1.73
C LYS A 91 -2.14 6.96 2.78
N MET A 92 -2.20 7.40 4.05
CA MET A 92 -2.01 6.57 5.23
C MET A 92 -3.34 6.03 5.76
N PHE A 93 -3.31 4.81 6.28
CA PHE A 93 -4.45 4.13 6.89
C PHE A 93 -4.02 3.49 8.20
N VAL A 94 -4.89 3.56 9.21
CA VAL A 94 -4.74 2.82 10.46
C VAL A 94 -5.60 1.56 10.36
N ILE A 95 -5.04 0.43 10.74
CA ILE A 95 -5.75 -0.84 10.83
C ILE A 95 -5.76 -1.24 12.29
N VAL A 96 -6.95 -1.09 12.85
CA VAL A 96 -7.29 -1.62 14.16
C VAL A 96 -7.68 -3.08 13.94
N ASN A 97 -7.04 -3.99 14.66
CA ASN A 97 -7.44 -5.39 14.68
C ASN A 97 -8.43 -5.55 15.83
N ASP A 98 -9.61 -6.09 15.53
CA ASP A 98 -10.60 -6.46 16.56
C ASP A 98 -10.25 -7.79 17.26
N ASP A 99 -9.16 -8.46 16.85
CA ASP A 99 -8.66 -9.67 17.48
C ASP A 99 -7.86 -9.29 18.74
N GLU A 100 -8.36 -9.68 19.91
CA GLU A 100 -7.73 -9.47 21.22
C GLU A 100 -6.28 -9.99 21.29
N ARG A 101 -5.89 -10.92 20.41
CA ARG A 101 -4.52 -11.45 20.32
C ARG A 101 -3.55 -10.53 19.56
N ARG A 102 -4.05 -9.58 18.77
CA ARG A 102 -3.24 -8.60 18.00
C ARG A 102 -3.48 -7.19 18.53
N LYS A 103 -3.07 -6.96 19.77
CA LYS A 103 -3.25 -5.70 20.51
C LYS A 103 -2.55 -4.47 19.92
N ARG A 104 -1.66 -4.63 18.92
CA ARG A 104 -0.94 -3.51 18.30
C ARG A 104 -1.58 -3.13 16.96
N PRO A 105 -1.88 -1.84 16.72
CA PRO A 105 -2.36 -1.39 15.42
C PRO A 105 -1.29 -1.63 14.35
N SER A 106 -1.74 -1.87 13.13
CA SER A 106 -0.86 -1.86 11.95
C SER A 106 -1.21 -0.65 11.08
N TYR A 107 -0.20 -0.07 10.44
CA TYR A 107 -0.35 1.09 9.58
C TYR A 107 -0.10 0.69 8.15
N ARG A 108 -0.89 1.21 7.22
CA ARG A 108 -0.67 1.03 5.79
C ARG A 108 -0.43 2.36 5.11
N TYR A 109 0.63 2.41 4.32
CA TYR A 109 0.87 3.48 3.37
C TYR A 109 0.54 2.95 1.97
N LYS A 110 -0.37 3.59 1.22
CA LYS A 110 -0.77 3.13 -0.12
C LYS A 110 -0.73 4.26 -1.14
N ILE A 111 -0.20 3.94 -2.32
CA ILE A 111 -0.17 4.79 -3.52
C ILE A 111 -0.86 4.03 -4.66
N TRP A 112 -1.74 4.70 -5.40
CA TRP A 112 -2.53 4.07 -6.49
C TRP A 112 -2.70 4.94 -7.73
N ARG A 113 -2.25 6.20 -7.71
CA ARG A 113 -2.27 7.05 -8.91
C ARG A 113 -1.14 6.61 -9.82
N MET A 114 -1.47 6.36 -11.09
CA MET A 114 -0.57 5.68 -12.04
C MET A 114 0.78 6.41 -12.22
N ASN A 115 0.75 7.74 -12.30
CA ASN A 115 1.96 8.57 -12.38
C ASN A 115 2.83 8.48 -11.12
N GLU A 116 2.21 8.55 -9.94
CA GLU A 116 2.91 8.44 -8.64
C GLU A 116 3.54 7.03 -8.49
N VAL A 117 2.80 5.97 -8.84
CA VAL A 117 3.32 4.60 -8.85
C VAL A 117 4.50 4.46 -9.80
N LYS A 118 4.37 4.97 -11.03
CA LYS A 118 5.43 4.92 -12.04
C LYS A 118 6.71 5.56 -11.52
N GLU A 119 6.62 6.79 -11.02
CA GLU A 119 7.77 7.55 -10.54
C GLU A 119 8.48 6.83 -9.38
N ILE A 120 7.72 6.36 -8.39
CA ILE A 120 8.27 5.67 -7.22
C ILE A 120 8.95 4.36 -7.65
N LEU A 121 8.29 3.54 -8.47
CA LEU A 121 8.87 2.28 -8.93
C LEU A 121 10.12 2.50 -9.78
N GLN A 122 10.14 3.52 -10.67
CA GLN A 122 11.33 3.84 -11.45
C GLN A 122 12.53 4.23 -10.57
N LYS A 123 12.30 4.98 -9.48
CA LYS A 123 13.34 5.35 -8.52
C LYS A 123 13.86 4.15 -7.72
N MET A 124 12.98 3.24 -7.31
CA MET A 124 13.36 2.06 -6.51
C MET A 124 13.97 0.93 -7.35
N LEU A 125 13.55 0.78 -8.60
CA LEU A 125 13.86 -0.38 -9.46
C LEU A 125 15.34 -0.80 -9.48
N PRO A 126 16.32 0.12 -9.58
CA PRO A 126 17.74 -0.26 -9.58
C PRO A 126 18.19 -1.00 -8.32
N TYR A 127 17.50 -0.78 -7.20
CA TYR A 127 17.84 -1.27 -5.86
C TYR A 127 16.93 -2.40 -5.38
N LEU A 128 15.90 -2.77 -6.14
CA LEU A 128 15.03 -3.90 -5.80
C LEU A 128 15.73 -5.22 -6.11
N HIS A 129 15.54 -6.21 -5.25
CA HIS A 129 16.02 -7.58 -5.40
C HIS A 129 14.84 -8.56 -5.46
N ILE A 130 14.05 -8.62 -4.40
CA ILE A 130 12.99 -9.62 -4.24
C ILE A 130 11.77 -9.26 -5.08
N LYS A 131 11.39 -7.97 -5.10
CA LYS A 131 10.19 -7.49 -5.81
C LYS A 131 10.49 -6.85 -7.17
N ARG A 132 11.70 -7.05 -7.71
CA ARG A 132 12.16 -6.44 -8.97
C ARG A 132 11.23 -6.80 -10.12
N ARG A 133 10.99 -8.09 -10.36
CA ARG A 133 10.16 -8.53 -11.50
C ARG A 133 8.73 -8.00 -11.41
N GLN A 134 8.15 -7.95 -10.21
CA GLN A 134 6.81 -7.37 -10.00
C GLN A 134 6.79 -5.88 -10.34
N ALA A 135 7.83 -5.13 -9.95
CA ALA A 135 7.94 -3.71 -10.29
C ALA A 135 8.08 -3.49 -11.80
N GLU A 136 8.88 -4.30 -12.49
CA GLU A 136 9.02 -4.27 -13.96
C GLU A 136 7.68 -4.51 -14.66
N LEU A 137 6.95 -5.56 -14.27
CA LEU A 137 5.64 -5.89 -14.83
C LEU A 137 4.64 -4.73 -14.69
N ILE A 138 4.64 -4.05 -13.53
CA ILE A 138 3.78 -2.88 -13.33
C ILE A 138 4.21 -1.72 -14.23
N LEU A 139 5.51 -1.47 -14.38
CA LEU A 139 6.02 -0.43 -15.28
C LEU A 139 5.70 -0.74 -16.75
N GLU A 140 5.81 -2.00 -17.18
CA GLU A 140 5.39 -2.47 -18.51
C GLU A 140 3.89 -2.23 -18.73
N PHE A 141 3.05 -2.60 -17.75
CA PHE A 141 1.61 -2.35 -17.81
C PHE A 141 1.29 -0.86 -17.91
N ILE A 142 1.91 -0.02 -17.07
CA ILE A 142 1.71 1.44 -17.09
C ILE A 142 2.11 1.99 -18.46
N LYS A 143 3.26 1.59 -18.99
CA LYS A 143 3.73 2.02 -20.32
C LYS A 143 2.73 1.67 -21.41
N SER A 144 2.22 0.44 -21.43
CA SER A 144 1.17 0.02 -22.36
C SER A 144 -0.08 0.89 -22.21
N ARG A 145 -0.54 1.11 -20.97
CA ARG A 145 -1.73 1.95 -20.70
C ARG A 145 -1.58 3.38 -21.16
N THR A 146 -0.41 3.98 -21.00
CA THR A 146 -0.14 5.36 -21.41
C THR A 146 -0.09 5.56 -22.92
N ASN A 147 0.08 4.49 -23.71
CA ASN A 147 0.08 4.57 -25.16
C ASN A 147 -1.33 4.61 -25.77
N HIS A 148 -2.37 4.31 -24.98
CA HIS A 148 -3.75 4.39 -25.46
C HIS A 148 -4.24 5.83 -25.52
N LYS A 149 -4.80 6.23 -26.66
CA LYS A 149 -5.41 7.56 -26.84
C LYS A 149 -6.67 7.77 -25.98
N LYS A 150 -7.34 6.69 -25.57
CA LYS A 150 -8.61 6.72 -24.81
C LYS A 150 -8.42 6.08 -23.44
N ILE A 151 -8.99 6.71 -22.41
CA ILE A 151 -8.90 6.22 -21.02
C ILE A 151 -9.55 4.83 -20.87
N ARG A 152 -10.68 4.61 -21.55
CA ARG A 152 -11.50 3.39 -21.45
C ARG A 152 -11.20 2.34 -22.53
N THR A 153 -10.01 2.36 -23.14
CA THR A 153 -9.62 1.30 -24.07
C THR A 153 -9.61 -0.04 -23.33
N PRO A 154 -10.24 -1.10 -23.90
CA PRO A 154 -10.16 -2.46 -23.37
C PRO A 154 -8.71 -2.91 -23.12
N TYR A 155 -8.53 -3.89 -22.25
CA TYR A 155 -7.21 -4.48 -22.03
C TYR A 155 -6.81 -5.32 -23.24
N THR A 156 -5.59 -5.13 -23.70
CA THR A 156 -5.01 -5.98 -24.75
C THR A 156 -4.61 -7.33 -24.18
N ASP A 157 -4.44 -8.34 -25.03
CA ASP A 157 -3.93 -9.66 -24.61
C ASP A 157 -2.58 -9.55 -23.91
N TYR A 158 -1.73 -8.63 -24.35
CA TYR A 158 -0.45 -8.34 -23.70
C TYR A 158 -0.63 -7.78 -22.28
N GLU A 159 -1.56 -6.84 -22.08
CA GLU A 159 -1.88 -6.28 -20.76
C GLU A 159 -2.45 -7.34 -19.82
N LEU A 160 -3.31 -8.22 -20.33
CA LEU A 160 -3.87 -9.34 -19.58
C LEU A 160 -2.79 -10.35 -19.19
N LYS A 161 -1.85 -10.65 -20.09
CA LYS A 161 -0.70 -11.51 -19.82
C LYS A 161 0.20 -10.93 -18.72
N ILE A 162 0.48 -9.63 -18.75
CA ILE A 162 1.24 -8.96 -17.68
C ILE A 162 0.55 -9.14 -16.31
N ILE A 163 -0.78 -8.97 -16.25
CA ILE A 163 -1.55 -9.16 -15.02
C ILE A 163 -1.45 -10.61 -14.52
N GLU A 164 -1.51 -11.59 -15.43
CA GLU A 164 -1.36 -13.00 -15.09
C GLU A 164 0.06 -13.32 -14.58
N GLU A 165 1.09 -12.81 -15.24
CA GLU A 165 2.48 -12.97 -14.81
C GLU A 165 2.72 -12.37 -13.42
N LEU A 166 2.18 -11.18 -13.15
CA LEU A 166 2.30 -10.55 -11.84
C LEU A 166 1.67 -11.41 -10.73
N LYS A 167 0.52 -12.05 -11.02
CA LYS A 167 -0.09 -13.01 -10.08
C LYS A 167 0.81 -14.20 -9.82
N LYS A 168 1.45 -14.76 -10.86
CA LYS A 168 2.41 -15.88 -10.72
C LYS A 168 3.60 -15.47 -9.86
N GLU A 169 4.15 -14.27 -10.06
CA GLU A 169 5.24 -13.73 -9.25
C GLU A 169 4.85 -13.56 -7.77
N HIS A 170 3.61 -13.19 -7.48
CA HIS A 170 3.14 -13.16 -6.08
C HIS A 170 3.03 -14.53 -5.44
N ILE A 171 2.68 -15.57 -6.21
CA ILE A 171 2.57 -16.95 -5.71
C ILE A 171 3.97 -17.50 -5.40
N LYS A 172 4.95 -17.28 -6.29
CA LYS A 172 6.34 -17.70 -6.09
C LYS A 172 6.91 -17.19 -4.76
N LEU A 173 6.72 -15.90 -4.45
CA LEU A 173 7.24 -15.31 -3.21
C LEU A 173 6.50 -15.74 -1.94
N ARG A 174 5.24 -16.14 -2.04
CA ARG A 174 4.45 -16.59 -0.86
C ARG A 174 4.75 -18.04 -0.47
N GLY A 175 5.37 -18.82 -1.35
CA GLY A 175 5.36 -20.27 -1.27
C GLY A 175 3.95 -20.84 -1.47
N GLU A 176 3.85 -22.15 -1.71
CA GLU A 176 2.56 -22.84 -1.54
C GLU A 176 2.10 -22.59 -0.11
N ARG A 177 0.86 -22.08 0.07
CA ARG A 177 0.30 -21.89 1.42
C ARG A 177 0.17 -23.25 2.10
N ILE A 178 1.16 -23.65 2.90
CA ILE A 178 1.03 -24.71 3.90
C ILE A 178 0.22 -24.15 5.07
N TYR A 179 -1.02 -23.76 4.82
CA TYR A 179 -1.99 -23.49 5.87
C TYR A 179 -3.36 -23.92 5.36
N GLY A 180 -3.65 -25.19 5.63
CA GLY A 180 -4.99 -25.75 5.53
C GLY A 180 -5.95 -24.95 6.39
N ARG A 181 -6.77 -24.11 5.74
CA ARG A 181 -8.14 -23.94 6.21
C ARG A 181 -8.90 -25.13 5.65
N LYS A 182 -9.16 -26.14 6.49
CA LYS A 182 -10.26 -27.07 6.24
C LYS A 182 -11.50 -26.22 5.99
N ILE A 183 -11.96 -26.19 4.75
CA ILE A 183 -13.32 -25.77 4.45
C ILE A 183 -14.17 -26.83 5.15
N LYS A 184 -14.87 -26.45 6.23
CA LYS A 184 -15.94 -27.30 6.76
C LYS A 184 -16.93 -27.46 5.61
N LYS A 185 -17.08 -28.70 5.14
CA LYS A 185 -18.21 -29.11 4.30
C LYS A 185 -19.50 -28.88 5.07
#